data_AF-A0A350QTJ3-F1
#
_entry.id   AF-A0A350QTJ3-F1
#
_cell.length_a   1.000
_cell.length_b   1.000
_cell.length_c   1.000
_cell.angle_alpha   90.00
_cell.angle_beta   90.00
_cell.angle_gamma   90.00
#
_symmetry.space_group_name_H-M   'P 1'
#
loop_
_entity.id
_entity.type
_entity.pdbx_description
1 polymer ?
#
loop_
_entity_poly.entity_id
_entity_poly.type
_entity_poly.pdbx_seq_one_letter_code
_entity_poly.pdbx_strand_id
1 'polypeptide(L)'
;MANSTRLPFQCHCGYDPTGLDPEGICPECGRRKGERKGRFSAPLWSWRHCGSWCLRVGFLCSVLTLVLAVLNSALSIYCVAYLSSGGFKGGTAGFIIIYPPVLWVIVQLPLAIISAIIVPIGACRSRKLNAGNHGGAMLFSYSVAFVVLGLVGSFVVILVSTLLILS
;
A
#
# COMPACT_ATOMS: atom_id res chain seq x y z
N MET A 1 -11.24 -2.20 -47.42
CA MET A 1 -10.23 -1.15 -47.21
C MET A 1 -10.11 -0.89 -45.70
N ALA A 2 -8.90 -1.06 -45.17
CA ALA A 2 -8.40 -0.75 -43.82
C ALA A 2 -9.32 -1.04 -42.60
N ASN A 3 -9.23 -2.26 -42.10
CA ASN A 3 -9.74 -2.70 -40.80
C ASN A 3 -8.87 -2.06 -39.70
N SER A 4 -9.31 -0.95 -39.12
CA SER A 4 -8.61 -0.28 -38.02
C SER A 4 -8.73 -1.12 -36.75
N THR A 5 -7.67 -1.84 -36.41
CA THR A 5 -7.45 -2.56 -35.15
C THR A 5 -7.34 -1.59 -33.96
N ARG A 6 -8.39 -0.78 -33.70
CA ARG A 6 -8.53 -0.09 -32.43
C ARG A 6 -9.02 -1.12 -31.42
N LEU A 7 -8.09 -1.69 -30.65
CA LEU A 7 -8.20 -1.68 -29.18
C LEU A 7 -9.57 -1.20 -28.67
N PRO A 8 -10.67 -1.98 -28.53
CA PRO A 8 -11.88 -1.42 -27.93
C PRO A 8 -11.48 -0.80 -26.59
N PHE A 9 -11.77 0.48 -26.44
CA PHE A 9 -11.47 1.22 -25.22
C PHE A 9 -12.33 0.59 -24.13
N GLN A 10 -11.80 -0.41 -23.42
CA GLN A 10 -12.52 -1.05 -22.34
C GLN A 10 -12.50 -0.09 -21.16
N CYS A 11 -13.66 0.27 -20.61
CA CYS A 11 -13.66 1.02 -19.37
C CYS A 11 -12.90 0.22 -18.32
N HIS A 12 -12.19 0.88 -17.40
CA HIS A 12 -11.37 0.19 -16.39
C HIS A 12 -12.17 -0.75 -15.47
N CYS A 13 -13.51 -0.71 -15.51
CA CYS A 13 -14.41 -1.66 -14.82
C CYS A 13 -14.66 -2.94 -15.59
N GLY A 14 -14.13 -3.08 -16.80
CA GLY A 14 -14.47 -4.17 -17.71
C GLY A 14 -15.78 -3.96 -18.44
N TYR A 15 -16.52 -2.88 -18.16
CA TYR A 15 -17.71 -2.50 -18.92
C TYR A 15 -17.32 -2.17 -20.35
N ASP A 16 -18.06 -2.75 -21.29
CA ASP A 16 -17.87 -2.50 -22.70
C ASP A 16 -18.59 -1.20 -23.10
N PRO A 17 -17.86 -0.10 -23.39
CA PRO A 17 -18.49 1.17 -23.72
C PRO A 17 -18.80 1.29 -25.22
N THR A 18 -18.85 0.18 -25.95
CA THR A 18 -19.07 0.17 -27.41
C THR A 18 -20.46 0.70 -27.81
N GLY A 19 -21.39 0.85 -26.85
CA GLY A 19 -22.69 1.51 -27.05
C GLY A 19 -22.89 2.83 -26.29
N LEU A 20 -21.88 3.35 -25.59
CA LEU A 20 -21.99 4.60 -24.84
C LEU A 20 -21.56 5.80 -25.70
N ASP A 21 -22.29 6.91 -25.53
CA ASP A 21 -21.93 8.21 -26.09
C ASP A 21 -20.47 8.57 -25.71
N PRO A 22 -19.70 9.31 -26.54
CA PRO A 22 -18.31 9.65 -26.23
C PRO A 22 -18.16 10.43 -24.92
N GLU A 23 -19.17 11.24 -24.59
CA GLU A 23 -19.33 11.99 -23.33
C GLU A 23 -20.05 11.16 -22.24
N GLY A 24 -20.49 9.95 -22.58
CA GLY A 24 -21.30 9.07 -21.76
C GLY A 24 -20.58 8.69 -20.47
N ILE A 25 -21.33 8.78 -19.38
CA ILE A 25 -20.87 8.34 -18.07
C ILE A 25 -21.08 6.84 -17.99
N CYS A 26 -20.00 6.09 -17.80
CA CYS A 26 -20.01 4.66 -17.53
C CYS A 26 -21.02 4.32 -16.42
N PRO A 27 -22.05 3.51 -16.66
CA PRO A 27 -23.11 3.25 -15.67
C PRO A 27 -22.60 2.49 -14.44
N GLU A 28 -21.59 1.64 -14.64
CA GLU A 28 -20.96 0.86 -13.56
C GLU A 28 -20.02 1.71 -12.69
N CYS A 29 -19.39 2.72 -13.28
CA CYS A 29 -18.25 3.39 -12.68
C CYS A 29 -18.38 4.91 -12.54
N GLY A 30 -19.47 5.49 -13.03
CA GLY A 30 -19.80 6.90 -12.90
C GLY A 30 -18.81 7.85 -13.56
N ARG A 31 -17.95 7.37 -14.49
CA ARG A 31 -16.88 8.17 -15.11
C ARG A 31 -17.07 8.39 -16.59
N ARG A 32 -16.56 9.51 -17.08
CA ARG A 32 -16.50 9.81 -18.51
C ARG A 32 -15.38 9.01 -19.19
N LYS A 33 -15.61 8.70 -20.47
CA LYS A 33 -14.63 8.04 -21.34
C LYS A 33 -13.36 8.92 -21.43
N GLY A 34 -12.20 8.37 -21.02
CA GLY A 34 -10.91 9.09 -21.06
C GLY A 34 -10.51 9.85 -19.79
N GLU A 35 -11.34 9.84 -18.74
CA GLU A 35 -11.03 10.54 -17.48
C GLU A 35 -9.93 9.81 -16.68
N ARG A 36 -8.73 10.41 -16.60
CA ARG A 36 -7.62 9.87 -15.80
C ARG A 36 -8.01 9.90 -14.31
N LYS A 37 -7.95 8.75 -13.63
CA LYS A 37 -8.24 8.67 -12.20
C LYS A 37 -7.29 9.55 -11.40
N GLY A 38 -7.84 10.37 -10.49
CA GLY A 38 -7.06 10.97 -9.41
C GLY A 38 -6.35 9.86 -8.61
N ARG A 39 -5.03 10.03 -8.42
CA ARG A 39 -4.09 9.04 -7.87
C ARG A 39 -4.58 8.38 -6.57
N PHE A 40 -5.31 9.13 -5.74
CA PHE A 40 -5.81 8.70 -4.44
C PHE A 40 -7.11 7.87 -4.49
N SER A 41 -7.92 8.01 -5.54
CA SER A 41 -9.20 7.28 -5.68
C SER A 41 -9.05 5.91 -6.35
N ALA A 42 -7.93 5.69 -7.04
CA ALA A 42 -7.63 4.45 -7.75
C ALA A 42 -7.60 3.19 -6.86
N PRO A 43 -6.93 3.16 -5.69
CA PRO A 43 -6.82 1.94 -4.88
C PRO A 43 -8.15 1.48 -4.26
N LEU A 44 -8.95 2.40 -3.71
CA LEU A 44 -10.26 2.11 -3.11
C LEU A 44 -11.24 1.49 -4.13
N TRP A 45 -11.20 2.00 -5.35
CA TRP A 45 -12.04 1.50 -6.40
C TRP A 45 -11.56 0.12 -6.91
N SER A 46 -10.25 -0.04 -7.12
CA SER A 46 -9.68 -1.35 -7.49
C SER A 46 -9.97 -2.41 -6.44
N TRP A 47 -9.96 -2.04 -5.15
CA TRP A 47 -10.38 -2.90 -4.05
C TRP A 47 -11.82 -3.39 -4.19
N ARG A 48 -12.78 -2.48 -4.43
CA ARG A 48 -14.21 -2.82 -4.56
C ARG A 48 -14.48 -3.79 -5.71
N HIS A 49 -13.79 -3.62 -6.84
CA HIS A 49 -14.01 -4.43 -8.04
C HIS A 49 -13.07 -5.63 -8.18
N CYS A 50 -12.10 -5.81 -7.27
CA CYS A 50 -11.27 -7.01 -7.26
C CYS A 50 -12.04 -8.18 -6.64
N GLY A 51 -12.34 -9.23 -7.40
CA GLY A 51 -13.02 -10.44 -6.90
C GLY A 51 -12.11 -11.39 -6.09
N SER A 52 -10.80 -11.15 -6.02
CA SER A 52 -9.86 -12.01 -5.29
C SER A 52 -9.79 -11.59 -3.83
N TRP A 53 -10.31 -12.43 -2.93
CA TRP A 53 -10.23 -12.21 -1.48
C TRP A 53 -8.79 -12.14 -0.98
N CYS A 54 -7.89 -12.95 -1.54
CA CYS A 54 -6.46 -12.92 -1.19
C CYS A 54 -5.82 -11.55 -1.49
N LEU A 55 -6.09 -10.97 -2.66
CA LEU A 55 -5.56 -9.64 -3.00
C LEU A 55 -6.11 -8.53 -2.10
N ARG A 56 -7.39 -8.65 -1.72
CA ARG A 56 -7.98 -7.77 -0.72
C ARG A 56 -7.22 -7.91 0.59
N VAL A 57 -7.21 -9.09 1.23
CA VAL A 57 -6.50 -9.28 2.52
C VAL A 57 -5.05 -8.78 2.46
N GLY A 58 -4.31 -9.09 1.40
CA GLY A 58 -2.94 -8.60 1.20
C GLY A 58 -2.81 -7.09 1.11
N PHE A 59 -3.70 -6.39 0.40
CA PHE A 59 -3.69 -4.92 0.36
C PHE A 59 -4.04 -4.31 1.73
N LEU A 60 -4.96 -4.90 2.50
CA LEU A 60 -5.25 -4.43 3.86
C LEU A 60 -4.03 -4.59 4.78
N CYS A 61 -3.36 -5.75 4.73
CA CYS A 61 -2.11 -5.96 5.47
C CYS A 61 -1.03 -4.95 5.07
N SER A 62 -0.93 -4.60 3.78
CA SER A 62 0.00 -3.59 3.28
C SER A 62 -0.30 -2.20 3.82
N VAL A 63 -1.58 -1.79 3.84
CA VAL A 63 -2.01 -0.52 4.43
C VAL A 63 -1.73 -0.49 5.93
N LEU A 64 -2.07 -1.55 6.65
CA LEU A 64 -1.77 -1.66 8.09
C LEU A 64 -0.27 -1.59 8.37
N THR A 65 0.56 -2.22 7.53
CA THR A 65 2.03 -2.14 7.63
C THR A 65 2.50 -0.70 7.49
N LEU A 66 1.96 0.06 6.52
CA LEU A 66 2.29 1.47 6.35
C LEU A 66 1.84 2.34 7.53
N VAL A 67 0.64 2.11 8.06
CA VAL A 67 0.14 2.85 9.23
C VAL A 67 1.01 2.58 10.45
N LEU A 68 1.34 1.31 10.71
CA LEU A 68 2.26 0.94 11.80
C LEU A 68 3.64 1.55 11.61
N ALA A 69 4.15 1.59 10.37
CA ALA A 69 5.43 2.24 10.05
C ALA A 69 5.44 3.72 10.44
N VAL A 70 4.38 4.45 10.08
CA VAL A 70 4.23 5.88 10.40
C VAL A 70 4.14 6.09 11.91
N LEU A 71 3.31 5.29 12.59
CA LEU A 71 3.17 5.37 14.06
C LEU A 71 4.48 5.06 14.78
N ASN A 72 5.20 4.03 14.35
CA ASN A 72 6.47 3.65 14.96
C ASN A 72 7.56 4.69 14.71
N SER A 73 7.55 5.30 13.51
CA SER A 73 8.44 6.42 13.19
C SER A 73 8.15 7.65 14.06
N ALA A 74 6.87 8.00 14.23
CA ALA A 74 6.45 9.10 15.09
C ALA A 74 6.83 8.86 16.57
N LEU A 75 6.65 7.63 17.05
CA LEU A 75 7.06 7.22 18.39
C LEU A 75 8.58 7.36 18.57
N SER A 76 9.36 6.91 17.60
CA SER A 76 10.82 7.03 17.62
C SER A 76 11.28 8.48 17.71
N ILE A 77 10.72 9.37 16.90
CA ILE A 77 11.02 10.81 16.93
C ILE A 77 10.63 11.42 18.28
N TYR A 78 9.45 11.06 18.81
CA TYR A 78 9.00 11.50 20.12
C TYR A 78 9.97 11.07 21.23
N CYS A 79 10.44 9.82 21.20
CA CYS A 79 11.43 9.32 22.16
C CYS A 79 12.74 10.13 22.11
N VAL A 80 13.25 10.44 20.91
CA VAL A 80 14.45 11.28 20.74
C VAL A 80 14.23 12.67 21.36
N ALA A 81 13.11 13.32 21.05
CA ALA A 81 12.78 14.66 21.55
C ALA A 81 12.63 14.69 23.08
N TYR A 82 12.01 13.66 23.64
CA TYR A 82 11.85 13.53 25.09
C TYR A 82 13.19 13.30 25.81
N LEU A 83 14.03 12.41 25.28
CA LEU A 83 15.31 12.08 25.88
C LEU A 83 16.34 13.23 25.76
N SER A 84 16.31 13.97 24.65
CA SER A 84 17.20 15.13 24.44
C SER A 84 16.85 16.34 25.32
N SER A 85 15.59 16.48 25.75
CA SER A 85 15.14 17.62 26.57
C SER A 85 15.24 17.40 28.08
N GLY A 86 15.16 16.15 28.57
CA GLY A 86 15.15 15.83 30.01
C GLY A 86 16.50 15.60 30.67
N GLY A 87 17.59 15.46 29.90
CA GLY A 87 18.91 15.03 30.38
C GLY A 87 18.92 13.54 30.75
N PHE A 88 19.87 12.77 30.22
CA PHE A 88 20.02 11.33 30.45
C PHE A 88 20.20 11.01 31.94
N LYS A 89 19.13 10.59 32.62
CA LYS A 89 19.21 10.09 34.00
C LYS A 89 18.63 8.67 34.07
N GLY A 90 19.51 7.67 33.91
CA GLY A 90 19.29 6.30 34.39
C GLY A 90 18.87 5.24 33.36
N GLY A 91 18.77 4.00 33.83
CA GLY A 91 18.52 2.79 33.02
C GLY A 91 17.16 2.75 32.31
N THR A 92 16.21 3.60 32.69
CA THR A 92 14.91 3.78 32.01
C THR A 92 15.05 4.39 30.61
N ALA A 93 16.09 5.18 30.35
CA ALA A 93 16.37 5.71 29.01
C ALA A 93 16.73 4.59 28.02
N GLY A 94 17.48 3.58 28.46
CA GLY A 94 17.82 2.41 27.67
C GLY A 94 16.60 1.60 27.23
N PHE A 95 15.62 1.42 28.13
CA PHE A 95 14.36 0.73 27.80
C PHE A 95 13.54 1.46 26.73
N ILE A 96 13.48 2.79 26.78
CA ILE A 96 12.71 3.60 25.82
C ILE A 96 13.30 3.49 24.40
N ILE A 97 14.63 3.40 24.28
CA ILE A 97 15.33 3.28 22.98
C ILE A 97 15.03 1.93 22.29
N ILE A 98 14.82 0.87 23.08
CA ILE A 98 14.64 -0.48 22.56
C ILE A 98 13.21 -0.71 22.02
N TYR A 99 12.22 0.05 22.49
CA TYR A 99 10.82 -0.15 22.12
C TYR A 99 10.53 -0.01 20.61
N PRO A 100 10.92 1.08 19.92
CA PRO A 100 10.63 1.23 18.49
C PRO A 100 11.25 0.13 17.61
N PRO A 101 12.54 -0.27 17.79
CA PRO A 101 13.12 -1.43 17.11
C PRO A 101 12.36 -2.73 17.40
N VAL A 102 12.00 -2.99 18.66
CA VAL A 102 11.30 -4.22 19.05
C VAL A 102 9.90 -4.29 18.44
N LEU A 103 9.14 -3.19 18.46
CA LEU A 103 7.83 -3.12 17.80
C LEU A 103 7.95 -3.36 16.29
N TRP A 104 9.02 -2.83 15.67
CA TRP A 104 9.28 -3.05 14.25
C TRP A 104 9.52 -4.54 13.96
N VAL A 105 10.36 -5.21 14.75
CA VAL A 105 10.71 -6.63 14.54
C VAL A 105 9.57 -7.58 14.88
N ILE A 106 8.85 -7.35 15.99
CA ILE A 106 7.83 -8.30 16.50
C ILE A 106 6.49 -8.14 15.78
N VAL A 107 6.11 -6.90 15.41
CA VAL A 107 4.76 -6.63 14.88
C VAL A 107 4.81 -6.28 13.40
N GLN A 108 5.64 -5.30 13.04
CA GLN A 108 5.63 -4.75 11.68
C GLN A 108 6.24 -5.71 10.66
N LEU A 109 7.36 -6.37 11.00
CA LEU A 109 8.05 -7.30 10.11
C LEU A 109 7.21 -8.55 9.77
N PRO A 110 6.58 -9.27 10.74
CA PRO A 110 5.73 -10.41 10.41
C PRO A 110 4.52 -10.02 9.55
N LEU A 111 3.90 -8.87 9.83
CA LEU A 111 2.77 -8.38 9.04
C LEU A 111 3.20 -8.08 7.59
N ALA A 112 4.38 -7.47 7.41
CA ALA A 112 4.94 -7.20 6.10
C ALA A 112 5.28 -8.47 5.33
N ILE A 113 5.83 -9.49 6.01
CA ILE A 113 6.10 -10.82 5.42
C ILE A 113 4.80 -11.49 4.97
N ILE A 114 3.77 -11.50 5.82
CA ILE A 114 2.45 -12.05 5.48
C ILE A 114 1.90 -11.36 4.24
N SER A 115 1.97 -10.03 4.20
CA SER A 115 1.54 -9.25 3.03
C SER A 115 2.34 -9.61 1.78
N ALA A 116 3.67 -9.69 1.89
CA ALA A 116 4.57 -10.02 0.80
C ALA A 116 4.35 -11.43 0.23
N ILE A 117 3.77 -12.35 1.00
CA ILE A 117 3.42 -13.71 0.55
C ILE A 117 2.01 -13.74 -0.06
N ILE A 118 1.03 -13.15 0.62
CA ILE A 118 -0.38 -13.21 0.20
C ILE A 118 -0.62 -12.45 -1.11
N VAL A 119 0.03 -11.29 -1.29
CA VAL A 119 -0.17 -10.41 -2.43
C VAL A 119 0.25 -11.07 -3.77
N PRO A 120 1.44 -11.70 -3.91
CA PRO A 120 1.81 -12.47 -5.10
C PRO A 120 0.91 -13.67 -5.36
N ILE A 121 0.54 -14.43 -4.33
CA ILE A 121 -0.36 -15.59 -4.48
C ILE A 121 -1.71 -15.13 -5.04
N GLY A 122 -2.26 -14.04 -4.47
CA GLY A 122 -3.49 -13.43 -4.94
C GLY A 122 -3.39 -12.91 -6.38
N ALA A 123 -2.26 -12.31 -6.75
CA ALA A 123 -2.01 -11.81 -8.11
C ALA A 123 -1.92 -12.96 -9.13
N CYS A 124 -1.20 -14.04 -8.81
CA CYS A 124 -1.11 -15.24 -9.64
C CYS A 124 -2.49 -15.89 -9.86
N ARG A 125 -3.29 -16.02 -8.79
CA ARG A 125 -4.64 -16.58 -8.87
C ARG A 125 -5.58 -15.69 -9.67
N SER A 126 -5.49 -14.37 -9.49
CA SER A 126 -6.30 -13.40 -10.24
C SER A 126 -5.96 -13.36 -11.72
N ARG A 127 -4.68 -13.49 -12.10
CA ARG A 127 -4.25 -13.54 -13.51
C ARG A 127 -4.77 -14.79 -14.22
N LYS A 128 -4.78 -15.94 -13.54
CA LYS A 128 -5.31 -17.20 -14.09
C LYS A 128 -6.83 -17.16 -14.31
N LEU A 129 -7.56 -16.46 -13.45
CA LEU A 129 -9.02 -16.39 -13.52
C LEU A 129 -9.55 -15.30 -14.46
N ASN A 130 -8.81 -14.20 -14.64
CA ASN A 130 -9.25 -13.07 -15.45
C ASN A 130 -8.08 -12.47 -16.22
N ALA A 131 -7.90 -12.89 -17.49
CA ALA A 131 -6.82 -12.46 -18.38
C ALA A 131 -6.79 -10.95 -18.73
N GLY A 132 -7.73 -10.14 -18.22
CA GLY A 132 -7.83 -8.70 -18.49
C GLY A 132 -7.89 -7.79 -17.25
N ASN A 133 -7.76 -8.31 -16.03
CA ASN A 133 -8.12 -7.54 -14.84
C ASN A 133 -7.03 -6.51 -14.41
N HIS A 134 -7.05 -5.33 -15.02
CA HIS A 134 -6.17 -4.20 -14.72
C HIS A 134 -6.25 -3.75 -13.25
N GLY A 135 -7.40 -3.97 -12.58
CA GLY A 135 -7.60 -3.62 -11.17
C GLY A 135 -6.73 -4.44 -10.21
N GLY A 136 -6.54 -5.73 -10.47
CA GLY A 136 -5.70 -6.61 -9.65
C GLY A 136 -4.21 -6.26 -9.75
N ALA A 137 -3.75 -5.89 -10.94
CA ALA A 137 -2.36 -5.44 -11.15
C ALA A 137 -2.06 -4.12 -10.43
N MET A 138 -3.01 -3.17 -10.41
CA MET A 138 -2.88 -1.93 -9.66
C MET A 138 -2.86 -2.17 -8.14
N LEU A 139 -3.78 -3.02 -7.61
CA LEU A 139 -3.76 -3.36 -6.19
C LEU A 139 -2.42 -3.98 -5.78
N PHE A 140 -1.89 -4.90 -6.59
CA PHE A 140 -0.58 -5.49 -6.36
C PHE A 140 0.52 -4.43 -6.29
N SER A 141 0.58 -3.49 -7.24
CA SER A 141 1.64 -2.47 -7.24
C SER A 141 1.55 -1.53 -6.03
N TYR A 142 0.34 -1.12 -5.63
CA TYR A 142 0.16 -0.31 -4.42
C TYR A 142 0.52 -1.08 -3.15
N SER A 143 0.12 -2.35 -3.04
CA SER A 143 0.47 -3.20 -1.90
C SER A 143 1.98 -3.32 -1.73
N VAL A 144 2.71 -3.62 -2.82
CA VAL A 144 4.17 -3.70 -2.80
C VAL A 144 4.77 -2.35 -2.41
N ALA A 145 4.30 -1.24 -2.98
CA ALA A 145 4.78 0.08 -2.64
C ALA A 145 4.58 0.41 -1.16
N PHE A 146 3.42 0.11 -0.59
CA PHE A 146 3.14 0.35 0.84
C PHE A 146 3.99 -0.50 1.77
N VAL A 147 4.22 -1.77 1.42
CA VAL A 147 5.11 -2.65 2.19
C VAL A 147 6.55 -2.13 2.15
N VAL A 148 7.06 -1.75 0.97
CA VAL A 148 8.42 -1.24 0.81
C VAL A 148 8.61 0.09 1.53
N LEU A 149 7.71 1.05 1.30
CA LEU A 149 7.74 2.35 1.97
C LEU A 149 7.61 2.21 3.48
N GLY A 150 6.71 1.35 3.94
CA GLY A 150 6.51 1.08 5.36
C GLY A 150 7.75 0.46 6.00
N LEU A 151 8.30 -0.61 5.44
CA LEU A 151 9.46 -1.29 6.01
C LEU A 151 10.72 -0.43 5.96
N VAL A 152 11.11 0.02 4.76
CA VAL A 152 12.38 0.73 4.55
C VAL A 152 12.32 2.10 5.22
N GLY A 153 11.20 2.81 5.05
CA GLY A 153 11.02 4.15 5.61
C GLY A 153 11.13 4.15 7.13
N SER A 154 10.37 3.29 7.82
CA SER A 154 10.44 3.26 9.28
C SER A 154 11.76 2.68 9.80
N PHE A 155 12.38 1.72 9.10
CA PHE A 155 13.69 1.20 9.49
C PHE A 155 14.76 2.30 9.51
N VAL A 156 14.81 3.12 8.46
CA VAL A 156 15.76 4.26 8.38
C VAL A 156 15.51 5.24 9.51
N VAL A 157 14.24 5.60 9.79
CA VAL A 157 13.91 6.53 10.88
C VAL A 157 14.32 5.96 12.24
N ILE A 158 14.05 4.69 12.51
CA ILE A 158 14.41 4.02 13.77
C ILE A 158 15.94 3.96 13.91
N LEU A 159 16.66 3.61 12.85
CA LEU A 159 18.12 3.55 12.86
C LEU A 159 18.72 4.91 13.18
N VAL A 160 18.30 5.96 12.45
CA VAL A 160 18.78 7.33 12.66
C VAL A 160 18.44 7.81 14.06
N SER A 161 17.21 7.59 14.53
CA SER A 161 16.79 7.95 15.88
C SER A 161 17.63 7.26 16.95
N THR A 162 17.92 5.97 16.77
CA THR A 162 18.75 5.21 17.72
C THR A 162 20.18 5.73 17.74
N LEU A 163 20.76 6.03 16.58
CA LEU A 163 22.11 6.60 16.48
C LEU A 163 22.19 7.99 17.14
N LEU A 164 21.19 8.85 16.94
CA LEU A 164 21.14 10.18 17.55
C LEU A 164 21.04 10.14 19.08
N ILE A 165 20.45 9.08 19.65
CA ILE A 165 20.37 8.91 21.10
C ILE A 165 21.70 8.38 21.66
N LEU A 166 22.47 7.64 20.86
CA LEU A 166 23.77 7.07 21.28
C LEU A 166 24.95 8.04 21.11
N SER A 167 24.81 9.07 20.27
CA SER A 167 25.82 10.13 20.05
C SER A 167 25.76 11.22 21.10
#